data_AF-A0A9N8EBT7-F1
#
_entry.id   AF-A0A9N8EBT7-F1
#
_cell.length_a   1.000
_cell.length_b   1.000
_cell.length_c   1.000
_cell.angle_alpha   90.00
_cell.angle_beta   90.00
_cell.angle_gamma   90.00
#
_symmetry.space_group_name_H-M   'P 1'
#
loop_
_entity.id
_entity.type
_entity.pdbx_description
1 polymer ?
#
loop_
_entity_poly.entity_id
_entity_poly.type
_entity_poly.pdbx_seq_one_letter_code
_entity_poly.pdbx_strand_id
1 'polypeptide(L)'
;MEFRRGNLAFVALLLLLSLATTTRVSAANDDNAKKKKGDTDHGSIDENNFQQGCTEGEGDKTCKARIVTVEELSTKTGEDGGTELWLSIFGKVYNVSKGPEYYAPKSGYHIFAGRDGTIPFITGNFTDEECAKHTDELTAAQLYALDREWSNFYAKEERYPFVGFLCCRFYNDQGQPTEETQRVWQRVKSYEKIKAAKDRERKEARDKRKKRLMNTMATTT
;
A
#
# COMPACT_ATOMS: atom_id res chain seq x y z
N MET A 1 4.40 -18.82 -28.16
CA MET A 1 3.59 -17.62 -27.86
C MET A 1 2.35 -18.08 -27.09
N GLU A 2 2.32 -17.87 -25.78
CA GLU A 2 1.03 -17.67 -25.10
C GLU A 2 1.28 -16.95 -23.77
N PHE A 3 0.59 -15.82 -23.65
CA PHE A 3 0.84 -14.73 -22.72
C PHE A 3 0.13 -15.07 -21.40
N ARG A 4 0.86 -15.62 -20.42
CA ARG A 4 0.33 -15.79 -19.07
C ARG A 4 0.28 -14.42 -18.38
N ARG A 5 -0.88 -13.77 -18.48
CA ARG A 5 -1.24 -12.59 -17.69
C ARG A 5 -1.06 -12.91 -16.20
N GLY A 6 -0.06 -12.28 -15.59
CA GLY A 6 0.34 -12.48 -14.21
C GLY A 6 -0.79 -12.13 -13.24
N ASN A 7 -1.22 -13.13 -12.47
CA ASN A 7 -2.05 -12.96 -11.28
C ASN A 7 -1.18 -12.43 -10.13
N LEU A 8 -0.78 -11.16 -10.21
CA LEU A 8 -0.01 -10.49 -9.14
C LEU A 8 -0.85 -10.34 -7.85
N ALA A 9 -2.19 -10.28 -8.00
CA ALA A 9 -3.13 -10.29 -6.88
C ALA A 9 -3.14 -11.59 -6.06
N PHE A 10 -2.67 -12.72 -6.62
CA PHE A 10 -2.61 -13.99 -5.88
C PHE A 10 -1.38 -14.11 -4.98
N VAL A 11 -0.29 -13.40 -5.28
CA VAL A 11 0.95 -13.49 -4.49
C VAL A 11 0.86 -12.60 -3.24
N ALA A 12 0.17 -11.45 -3.33
CA ALA A 12 -0.15 -10.62 -2.17
C ALA A 12 -1.13 -11.30 -1.18
N LEU A 13 -2.00 -12.19 -1.66
CA LEU A 13 -2.91 -12.97 -0.81
C LEU A 13 -2.16 -14.01 0.06
N LEU A 14 -1.02 -14.51 -0.41
CA LEU A 14 -0.17 -15.44 0.37
C LEU A 14 0.55 -14.74 1.54
N LEU A 15 0.82 -13.45 1.43
CA LEU A 15 1.33 -12.63 2.54
C LEU A 15 0.27 -12.45 3.66
N LEU A 16 -1.02 -12.46 3.32
CA LEU A 16 -2.12 -12.34 4.31
C LEU A 16 -2.55 -13.68 4.93
N LEU A 17 -2.36 -14.81 4.24
CA LEU A 17 -2.82 -16.12 4.73
C LEU A 17 -1.88 -16.79 5.74
N SER A 18 -0.62 -16.37 5.85
CA SER A 18 0.33 -16.97 6.81
C SER A 18 0.10 -16.57 8.27
N LEU A 19 -0.74 -15.57 8.56
CA LEU A 19 -0.96 -15.05 9.92
C LEU A 19 -2.24 -15.57 10.59
N ALA A 20 -3.05 -16.38 9.92
CA ALA A 20 -4.34 -16.85 10.47
C ALA A 20 -4.35 -18.32 10.94
N THR A 21 -3.24 -19.05 10.85
CA THR A 21 -3.21 -20.49 11.20
C THR A 21 -2.42 -20.76 12.48
N THR A 22 -2.87 -20.23 13.63
CA THR A 22 -2.69 -20.86 14.95
C THR A 22 -3.61 -20.17 15.96
N THR A 23 -4.84 -20.69 16.11
CA THR A 23 -5.46 -20.97 17.41
C THR A 23 -6.79 -21.72 17.19
N ARG A 24 -6.82 -22.96 17.68
CA ARG A 24 -8.00 -23.81 17.90
C ARG A 24 -7.79 -24.29 19.34
N VAL A 25 -8.65 -24.05 20.32
CA VAL A 25 -9.94 -24.71 20.62
C VAL A 25 -10.55 -24.00 21.83
N SER A 26 -11.84 -23.67 21.84
CA SER A 26 -12.86 -24.25 22.74
C SER A 26 -14.19 -23.47 22.66
N ALA A 27 -15.27 -24.20 22.91
CA ALA A 27 -16.65 -23.92 22.52
C ALA A 27 -17.49 -23.17 23.57
N ALA A 28 -18.60 -22.59 23.07
CA ALA A 28 -19.97 -22.66 23.58
C ALA A 28 -20.68 -21.33 23.95
N ASN A 29 -21.89 -21.23 23.35
CA ASN A 29 -23.15 -20.64 23.80
C ASN A 29 -23.49 -19.15 23.55
N ASP A 30 -24.48 -19.02 22.64
CA ASP A 30 -25.80 -18.37 22.75
C ASP A 30 -26.02 -16.89 23.11
N ASP A 31 -26.97 -16.35 22.33
CA ASP A 31 -27.93 -15.27 22.58
C ASP A 31 -27.55 -13.78 22.43
N ASN A 32 -28.08 -13.24 21.32
CA ASN A 32 -28.92 -12.03 21.25
C ASN A 32 -28.33 -10.67 21.71
N ALA A 33 -28.09 -9.77 20.75
CA ALA A 33 -28.47 -8.36 20.88
C ALA A 33 -28.44 -7.60 19.55
N LYS A 34 -29.63 -7.30 19.00
CA LYS A 34 -29.86 -6.15 18.11
C LYS A 34 -29.65 -4.85 18.90
N LYS A 35 -28.67 -3.99 18.54
CA LYS A 35 -28.90 -2.53 18.39
C LYS A 35 -27.69 -1.75 17.83
N LYS A 36 -27.98 -0.99 16.77
CA LYS A 36 -27.49 0.36 16.38
C LYS A 36 -26.05 0.77 16.71
N LYS A 37 -25.34 1.22 15.66
CA LYS A 37 -25.01 2.64 15.36
C LYS A 37 -23.59 2.74 14.78
N GLY A 38 -23.40 3.59 13.78
CA GLY A 38 -22.09 4.09 13.38
C GLY A 38 -21.95 4.21 11.87
N ASP A 39 -22.31 5.38 11.33
CA ASP A 39 -21.68 5.90 10.12
C ASP A 39 -20.16 5.88 10.36
N THR A 40 -19.42 5.11 9.57
CA THR A 40 -17.96 5.25 9.50
C THR A 40 -17.61 6.15 8.34
N ASP A 41 -17.56 7.43 8.70
CA ASP A 41 -16.73 8.47 8.10
C ASP A 41 -15.42 7.87 7.54
N HIS A 42 -15.24 7.95 6.22
CA HIS A 42 -13.98 7.58 5.58
C HIS A 42 -13.04 8.76 5.77
N GLY A 43 -12.35 8.74 6.91
CA GLY A 43 -11.30 9.70 7.22
C GLY A 43 -10.36 9.87 6.04
N SER A 44 -10.31 11.10 5.53
CA SER A 44 -9.18 11.56 4.74
C SER A 44 -7.93 11.21 5.54
N ILE A 45 -6.99 10.54 4.90
CA ILE A 45 -5.63 10.52 5.42
C ILE A 45 -5.13 11.94 5.22
N ASP A 46 -5.36 12.77 6.23
CA ASP A 46 -4.71 14.06 6.36
C ASP A 46 -3.22 13.75 6.45
N GLU A 47 -2.47 14.13 5.41
CA GLU A 47 -1.01 13.96 5.28
C GLU A 47 -0.20 14.64 6.40
N ASN A 48 -0.86 15.19 7.42
CA ASN A 48 -0.28 15.97 8.52
C ASN A 48 -0.20 15.21 9.86
N ASN A 49 -0.59 13.94 9.96
CA ASN A 49 -0.52 13.24 11.25
C ASN A 49 0.00 11.81 11.15
N PHE A 50 1.24 11.67 10.67
CA PHE A 50 2.00 10.43 10.77
C PHE A 50 3.06 10.57 11.88
N GLN A 51 2.63 10.42 13.13
CA GLN A 51 3.49 10.26 14.30
C GLN A 51 3.44 8.80 14.75
N GLN A 52 4.57 8.10 14.74
CA GLN A 52 5.28 7.74 15.98
C GLN A 52 6.51 6.87 15.68
N GLY A 53 7.67 7.31 16.18
CA GLY A 53 8.86 6.47 16.30
C GLY A 53 10.18 7.22 16.32
N CYS A 54 10.45 8.07 17.32
CA CYS A 54 11.80 8.51 17.71
C CYS A 54 11.84 8.78 19.22
N THR A 55 12.89 8.31 19.89
CA THR A 55 13.11 8.27 21.35
C THR A 55 13.35 9.62 22.00
N GLU A 56 13.22 9.64 23.34
CA GLU A 56 13.10 10.78 24.25
C GLU A 56 14.23 11.83 24.20
N GLY A 57 13.81 13.09 24.32
CA GLY A 57 14.61 14.28 24.59
C GLY A 57 13.67 15.49 24.64
N GLU A 58 13.56 16.17 25.79
CA GLU A 58 12.72 17.35 26.00
C GLU A 58 13.20 18.55 25.16
N GLY A 59 12.26 19.24 24.51
CA GLY A 59 12.48 20.52 23.84
C GLY A 59 11.85 20.59 22.45
N ASP A 60 10.73 21.30 22.34
CA ASP A 60 10.09 21.79 21.09
C ASP A 60 10.02 20.78 19.91
N LYS A 61 8.99 19.92 19.92
CA LYS A 61 8.79 18.86 18.92
C LYS A 61 8.29 19.41 17.58
N THR A 62 9.17 20.01 16.80
CA THR A 62 9.05 19.94 15.34
C THR A 62 9.63 18.59 14.91
N CYS A 63 8.79 17.58 14.71
CA CYS A 63 9.21 16.28 14.21
C CYS A 63 9.62 16.41 12.74
N LYS A 64 10.86 16.83 12.47
CA LYS A 64 11.41 16.77 11.12
C LYS A 64 11.60 15.29 10.77
N ALA A 65 10.87 14.81 9.78
CA ALA A 65 11.04 13.47 9.28
C ALA A 65 12.46 13.28 8.71
N ARG A 66 13.09 12.13 8.98
CA ARG A 66 14.43 11.81 8.49
C ARG A 66 14.42 11.78 6.96
N ILE A 67 15.45 12.36 6.35
CA ILE A 67 15.70 12.24 4.92
C ILE A 67 16.72 11.14 4.69
N VAL A 68 16.41 10.23 3.79
CA VAL A 68 17.24 9.09 3.39
C VAL A 68 17.73 9.34 1.97
N THR A 69 19.03 9.20 1.75
CA THR A 69 19.60 9.31 0.39
C THR A 69 19.47 8.01 -0.38
N VAL A 70 19.57 8.06 -1.71
CA VAL A 70 19.54 6.85 -2.54
C VAL A 70 20.74 5.97 -2.22
N GLU A 71 21.90 6.58 -1.98
CA GLU A 71 23.13 5.91 -1.58
C GLU A 71 22.94 5.19 -0.23
N GLU A 72 22.39 5.89 0.77
CA GLU A 72 22.10 5.28 2.07
C GLU A 72 21.12 4.11 1.94
N LEU A 73 20.02 4.30 1.21
CA LEU A 73 19.04 3.24 0.98
C LEU A 73 19.70 2.03 0.31
N SER A 74 20.56 2.25 -0.69
CA SER A 74 21.24 1.18 -1.43
C SER A 74 22.16 0.29 -0.57
N THR A 75 22.59 0.75 0.60
CA THR A 75 23.39 -0.06 1.55
C THR A 75 22.54 -1.01 2.40
N LYS A 76 21.21 -0.84 2.40
CA LYS A 76 20.27 -1.53 3.31
C LYS A 76 19.61 -2.71 2.59
N THR A 77 20.44 -3.56 2.01
CA THR A 77 20.03 -4.77 1.27
C THR A 77 20.08 -6.03 2.13
N GLY A 78 20.65 -5.98 3.34
CA GLY A 78 20.90 -7.16 4.17
C GLY A 78 21.97 -8.12 3.60
N GLU A 79 22.71 -7.69 2.57
CA GLU A 79 23.90 -8.37 2.07
C GLU A 79 25.15 -7.98 2.89
N ASP A 80 26.29 -8.62 2.62
CA ASP A 80 27.59 -8.32 3.24
C ASP A 80 27.61 -8.33 4.79
N GLY A 81 26.76 -9.16 5.39
CA GLY A 81 26.61 -9.24 6.85
C GLY A 81 25.79 -8.11 7.46
N GLY A 82 25.16 -7.27 6.62
CA GLY A 82 24.17 -6.28 7.02
C GLY A 82 22.92 -6.94 7.60
N THR A 83 22.39 -6.37 8.67
CA THR A 83 21.16 -6.84 9.34
C THR A 83 19.93 -6.02 8.95
N GLU A 84 20.14 -4.90 8.25
CA GLU A 84 19.07 -3.97 7.90
C GLU A 84 18.63 -4.13 6.45
N LEU A 85 17.32 -4.30 6.28
CA LEU A 85 16.61 -4.38 5.00
C LEU A 85 15.65 -3.21 4.92
N TRP A 86 15.87 -2.27 4.02
CA TRP A 86 14.96 -1.14 3.81
C TRP A 86 14.35 -1.16 2.42
N LEU A 87 13.19 -0.56 2.27
CA LEU A 87 12.46 -0.45 1.00
C LEU A 87 11.80 0.93 0.93
N SER A 88 11.80 1.55 -0.25
CA SER A 88 11.03 2.77 -0.51
C SER A 88 9.80 2.51 -1.39
N ILE A 89 8.68 3.15 -1.06
CA ILE A 89 7.48 3.21 -1.90
C ILE A 89 6.83 4.59 -1.84
N PHE A 90 6.60 5.22 -3.00
CA PHE A 90 6.27 6.64 -3.13
C PHE A 90 7.20 7.55 -2.32
N GLY A 91 8.49 7.19 -2.28
CA GLY A 91 9.49 7.89 -1.49
C GLY A 91 9.35 7.75 0.03
N LYS A 92 8.46 6.91 0.55
CA LYS A 92 8.40 6.56 1.97
C LYS A 92 9.26 5.34 2.23
N VAL A 93 10.25 5.46 3.11
CA VAL A 93 11.19 4.39 3.43
C VAL A 93 10.70 3.63 4.66
N TYR A 94 10.66 2.30 4.56
CA TYR A 94 10.29 1.39 5.63
C TYR A 94 11.41 0.40 5.90
N ASN A 95 11.62 0.07 7.17
CA ASN A 95 12.53 -0.98 7.57
C ASN A 95 11.79 -2.32 7.55
N VAL A 96 12.11 -3.16 6.57
CA VAL A 96 11.51 -4.48 6.36
C VAL A 96 12.33 -5.63 6.94
N SER A 97 13.28 -5.33 7.85
CA SER A 97 14.17 -6.34 8.47
C SER A 97 13.42 -7.41 9.26
N LYS A 98 12.19 -7.13 9.70
CA LYS A 98 11.32 -8.11 10.38
C LYS A 98 10.57 -9.06 9.44
N GLY A 99 10.80 -8.97 8.12
CA GLY A 99 10.29 -9.90 7.11
C GLY A 99 11.41 -10.56 6.29
N PRO A 100 12.44 -11.16 6.91
CA PRO A 100 13.56 -11.76 6.18
C PRO A 100 13.11 -12.88 5.23
N GLU A 101 12.02 -13.57 5.52
CA GLU A 101 11.45 -14.60 4.64
C GLU A 101 11.06 -14.06 3.25
N TYR A 102 10.79 -12.76 3.14
CA TYR A 102 10.41 -12.10 1.89
C TYR A 102 11.52 -11.26 1.29
N TYR A 103 12.33 -10.58 2.12
CA TYR A 103 13.29 -9.56 1.64
C TYR A 103 14.76 -9.91 1.85
N ALA A 104 15.10 -10.96 2.61
CA ALA A 104 16.50 -11.35 2.82
C ALA A 104 17.17 -11.81 1.50
N PRO A 105 18.51 -11.79 1.40
CA PRO A 105 19.19 -12.25 0.21
C PRO A 105 18.68 -13.63 -0.25
N LYS A 106 18.43 -13.76 -1.56
CA LYS A 106 17.87 -14.95 -2.24
C LYS A 106 16.38 -15.24 -2.01
N SER A 107 15.66 -14.38 -1.30
CA SER A 107 14.19 -14.44 -1.21
C SER A 107 13.49 -13.79 -2.41
N GLY A 108 12.20 -14.04 -2.57
CA GLY A 108 11.43 -13.62 -3.74
C GLY A 108 11.22 -12.11 -3.88
N TYR A 109 11.27 -11.35 -2.79
CA TYR A 109 11.13 -9.89 -2.79
C TYR A 109 12.44 -9.16 -2.44
N HIS A 110 13.57 -9.88 -2.39
CA HIS A 110 14.87 -9.27 -2.11
C HIS A 110 15.22 -8.13 -3.07
N ILE A 111 14.74 -8.18 -4.30
CA ILE A 111 14.99 -7.15 -5.32
C ILE A 111 14.45 -5.76 -4.95
N PHE A 112 13.58 -5.68 -3.96
CA PHE A 112 13.08 -4.42 -3.41
C PHE A 112 13.98 -3.87 -2.30
N ALA A 113 14.79 -4.71 -1.66
CA ALA A 113 15.68 -4.30 -0.59
C ALA A 113 16.71 -3.29 -1.13
N GLY A 114 16.85 -2.18 -0.42
CA GLY A 114 17.73 -1.06 -0.74
C GLY A 114 17.31 -0.23 -1.97
N ARG A 115 16.05 -0.31 -2.41
CA ARG A 115 15.59 0.35 -3.65
C ARG A 115 14.23 1.02 -3.53
N ASP A 116 13.91 1.87 -4.50
CA ASP A 116 12.56 2.41 -4.70
C ASP A 116 11.71 1.43 -5.53
N GLY A 117 10.76 0.79 -4.87
CA GLY A 117 9.85 -0.19 -5.46
C GLY A 117 8.65 0.40 -6.18
N THR A 118 8.48 1.73 -6.21
CA THR A 118 7.23 2.37 -6.65
C THR A 118 6.75 1.88 -8.03
N ILE A 119 7.64 1.80 -9.03
CA ILE A 119 7.28 1.30 -10.37
C ILE A 119 7.30 -0.23 -10.43
N PRO A 120 8.37 -0.92 -9.96
CA PRO A 120 8.44 -2.38 -10.03
C PRO A 120 7.28 -3.13 -9.36
N PHE A 121 6.66 -2.56 -8.30
CA PHE A 121 5.48 -3.15 -7.65
C PHE A 121 4.28 -3.31 -8.59
N ILE A 122 4.16 -2.46 -9.62
CA ILE A 122 3.07 -2.56 -10.61
C ILE A 122 3.48 -3.33 -11.84
N THR A 123 4.67 -3.07 -12.35
CA THR A 123 5.09 -3.62 -13.63
C THR A 123 5.48 -5.09 -13.50
N GLY A 124 5.84 -5.52 -12.28
CA GLY A 124 6.37 -6.86 -12.03
C GLY A 124 7.71 -7.10 -12.73
N ASN A 125 8.33 -6.02 -13.24
CA ASN A 125 9.64 -6.03 -13.84
C ASN A 125 10.60 -5.29 -12.91
N PHE A 126 11.75 -5.90 -12.66
CA PHE A 126 12.64 -5.51 -11.57
C PHE A 126 14.05 -5.14 -12.05
N THR A 127 14.18 -4.74 -13.31
CA THR A 127 15.48 -4.29 -13.82
C THR A 127 15.80 -2.87 -13.34
N ASP A 128 17.08 -2.53 -13.35
CA ASP A 128 17.56 -1.20 -12.93
C ASP A 128 16.92 -0.10 -13.79
N GLU A 129 16.69 -0.37 -15.08
CA GLU A 129 16.03 0.56 -15.99
C GLU A 129 14.57 0.80 -15.60
N GLU A 130 13.86 -0.23 -15.14
CA GLU A 130 12.47 -0.11 -14.71
C GLU A 130 12.34 0.72 -13.43
N CYS A 131 13.27 0.53 -12.49
CA CYS A 131 13.34 1.31 -11.25
C CYS A 131 13.58 2.80 -11.52
N ALA A 132 14.32 3.12 -12.58
CA ALA A 132 14.67 4.49 -12.97
C ALA A 132 13.55 5.24 -13.72
N LYS A 133 12.47 4.56 -14.16
CA LYS A 133 11.38 5.19 -14.91
C LYS A 133 10.64 6.26 -14.12
N HIS A 134 9.92 7.13 -14.81
CA HIS A 134 9.10 8.18 -14.19
C HIS A 134 7.66 7.71 -13.91
N THR A 135 7.02 8.27 -12.87
CA THR A 135 5.63 7.90 -12.52
C THR A 135 4.60 8.36 -13.55
N ASP A 136 4.99 9.26 -14.44
CA ASP A 136 4.17 9.72 -15.57
C ASP A 136 3.87 8.59 -16.56
N GLU A 137 4.71 7.54 -16.62
CA GLU A 137 4.49 6.34 -17.44
C GLU A 137 3.40 5.41 -16.89
N LEU A 138 3.08 5.52 -15.59
CA LEU A 138 2.02 4.73 -14.96
C LEU A 138 0.65 5.36 -15.21
N THR A 139 -0.39 4.54 -15.41
CA THR A 139 -1.78 5.02 -15.49
C THR A 139 -2.30 5.46 -14.11
N ALA A 140 -3.33 6.32 -14.08
CA ALA A 140 -3.94 6.72 -12.81
C ALA A 140 -4.56 5.55 -12.02
N ALA A 141 -5.00 4.50 -12.73
CA ALA A 141 -5.48 3.26 -12.10
C ALA A 141 -4.35 2.48 -11.40
N GLN A 142 -3.17 2.42 -12.03
CA GLN A 142 -1.99 1.78 -11.46
C GLN A 142 -1.46 2.55 -10.24
N LEU A 143 -1.39 3.89 -10.33
CA LEU A 143 -1.02 4.74 -9.18
C LEU A 143 -2.01 4.58 -8.02
N TYR A 144 -3.31 4.49 -8.32
CA TYR A 144 -4.33 4.23 -7.30
C TYR A 144 -4.14 2.85 -6.65
N ALA A 145 -3.83 1.81 -7.42
CA ALA A 145 -3.53 0.49 -6.88
C ALA A 145 -2.28 0.50 -5.99
N LEU A 146 -1.20 1.19 -6.42
CA LEU A 146 0.00 1.40 -5.59
C LEU A 146 -0.33 2.05 -4.24
N ASP A 147 -1.12 3.12 -4.25
CA ASP A 147 -1.50 3.82 -3.03
C ASP A 147 -2.30 2.89 -2.10
N ARG A 148 -3.37 2.29 -2.62
CA ARG A 148 -4.36 1.57 -1.81
C ARG A 148 -3.90 0.18 -1.37
N GLU A 149 -3.11 -0.51 -2.18
CA GLU A 149 -2.70 -1.89 -1.92
C GLU A 149 -1.31 -1.94 -1.28
N TRP A 150 -0.32 -1.24 -1.82
CA TRP A 150 1.07 -1.40 -1.41
C TRP A 150 1.51 -0.34 -0.41
N SER A 151 1.38 0.96 -0.74
CA SER A 151 1.84 2.04 0.14
C SER A 151 1.08 2.03 1.47
N ASN A 152 -0.24 1.85 1.40
CA ASN A 152 -1.12 1.71 2.56
C ASN A 152 -0.87 0.42 3.36
N PHE A 153 -0.40 -0.67 2.73
CA PHE A 153 0.01 -1.87 3.45
C PHE A 153 1.23 -1.59 4.34
N TYR A 154 2.31 -1.05 3.77
CA TYR A 154 3.51 -0.72 4.55
C TYR A 154 3.25 0.35 5.61
N ALA A 155 2.38 1.32 5.33
CA ALA A 155 2.02 2.34 6.31
C ALA A 155 1.24 1.78 7.53
N LYS A 156 0.56 0.63 7.37
CA LYS A 156 -0.27 0.00 8.43
C LYS A 156 0.40 -1.19 9.10
N GLU A 157 1.36 -1.81 8.44
CA GLU A 157 2.05 -2.97 8.96
C GLU A 157 3.05 -2.55 10.05
N GLU A 158 2.69 -2.80 11.30
CA GLU A 158 3.48 -2.44 12.48
C GLU A 158 4.87 -3.10 12.50
N ARG A 159 5.04 -4.23 11.79
CA ARG A 159 6.34 -4.88 11.65
C ARG A 159 7.33 -4.08 10.81
N TYR A 160 6.85 -3.15 9.98
CA TYR A 160 7.67 -2.37 9.06
C TYR A 160 7.68 -0.90 9.48
N PRO A 161 8.50 -0.53 10.49
CA PRO A 161 8.54 0.84 10.97
C PRO A 161 9.02 1.77 9.86
N PHE A 162 8.35 2.92 9.76
CA PHE A 162 8.75 4.00 8.88
C PHE A 162 10.09 4.58 9.34
N VAL A 163 11.01 4.74 8.38
CA VAL A 163 12.36 5.26 8.61
C VAL A 163 12.45 6.74 8.25
N GLY A 164 11.82 7.15 7.15
CA GLY A 164 11.97 8.50 6.62
C GLY A 164 11.52 8.63 5.18
N PHE A 165 11.85 9.78 4.57
CA PHE A 165 11.55 10.07 3.18
C PHE A 165 12.80 9.93 2.31
N LEU A 166 12.68 9.21 1.20
CA LEU A 166 13.72 9.08 0.18
C LEU A 166 13.86 10.40 -0.57
N CYS A 167 15.08 10.93 -0.59
CA CYS A 167 15.34 12.22 -1.18
C CYS A 167 15.16 12.24 -2.69
N CYS A 168 14.73 13.42 -3.08
CA CYS A 168 14.97 14.16 -4.29
C CYS A 168 14.07 13.75 -5.46
N ARG A 169 13.39 12.60 -5.38
CA ARG A 169 12.34 12.24 -6.35
C ARG A 169 10.95 12.67 -5.87
N PHE A 170 10.44 12.03 -4.82
CA PHE A 170 9.10 12.32 -4.27
C PHE A 170 9.12 13.37 -3.16
N TYR A 171 10.21 13.47 -2.40
CA TYR A 171 10.38 14.46 -1.35
C TYR A 171 11.70 15.18 -1.53
N ASN A 172 11.79 16.47 -1.27
CA ASN A 172 13.06 17.19 -1.34
C ASN A 172 13.95 16.90 -0.12
N ASP A 173 15.10 17.54 -0.06
CA ASP A 173 16.07 17.52 1.05
C ASP A 173 15.51 18.06 2.38
N GLN A 174 14.34 18.72 2.34
CA GLN A 174 13.60 19.17 3.51
C GLN A 174 12.41 18.25 3.86
N GLY A 175 12.24 17.14 3.15
CA GLY A 175 11.13 16.20 3.34
C GLY A 175 9.79 16.70 2.83
N GLN A 176 9.77 17.75 2.02
CA GLN A 176 8.56 18.31 1.45
C GLN A 176 8.23 17.62 0.13
N PRO A 177 6.94 17.36 -0.17
CA PRO A 177 6.52 16.78 -1.44
C PRO A 177 6.99 17.59 -2.65
N THR A 178 7.59 16.92 -3.63
CA THR A 178 7.97 17.52 -4.93
C THR A 178 6.75 17.70 -5.84
N GLU A 179 6.96 18.35 -6.99
CA GLU A 179 5.94 18.45 -8.03
C GLU A 179 5.49 17.07 -8.55
N GLU A 180 6.42 16.10 -8.69
CA GLU A 180 6.09 14.73 -9.11
C GLU A 180 5.07 14.10 -8.14
N THR A 181 5.31 14.24 -6.84
CA THR A 181 4.40 13.76 -5.79
C THR A 181 3.03 14.40 -5.88
N GLN A 182 2.97 15.72 -6.06
CA GLN A 182 1.70 16.43 -6.20
C GLN A 182 0.92 15.95 -7.44
N ARG A 183 1.60 15.77 -8.59
CA ARG A 183 0.97 15.24 -9.81
C ARG A 183 0.42 13.83 -9.60
N VAL A 184 1.18 12.95 -8.96
CA VAL A 184 0.73 11.59 -8.62
C VAL A 184 -0.54 11.64 -7.77
N TRP A 185 -0.55 12.43 -6.69
CA TRP A 185 -1.71 12.51 -5.80
C TRP A 185 -2.94 13.11 -6.46
N GLN A 186 -2.77 14.09 -7.35
CA GLN A 186 -3.87 14.63 -8.15
C GLN A 186 -4.48 13.54 -9.05
N ARG A 187 -3.65 12.71 -9.70
CA ARG A 187 -4.10 11.61 -10.57
C ARG A 187 -4.81 10.53 -9.76
N VAL A 188 -4.28 10.15 -8.60
CA VAL A 188 -4.89 9.19 -7.68
C VAL A 188 -6.26 9.69 -7.20
N LYS A 189 -6.34 10.92 -6.67
CA LYS A 189 -7.60 11.54 -6.20
C LYS A 189 -8.64 11.65 -7.32
N SER A 190 -8.22 12.00 -8.53
CA SER A 190 -9.12 12.08 -9.68
C SER A 190 -9.65 10.71 -10.08
N TYR A 191 -8.79 9.69 -10.11
CA TYR A 191 -9.20 8.33 -10.43
C TYR A 191 -10.12 7.73 -9.36
N GLU A 192 -9.88 8.00 -8.08
CA GLU A 192 -10.75 7.58 -6.98
C GLU A 192 -12.19 8.06 -7.17
N LYS A 193 -12.38 9.33 -7.55
CA LYS A 193 -13.71 9.89 -7.85
C LYS A 193 -14.38 9.16 -9.02
N ILE A 194 -13.64 8.92 -10.10
CA ILE A 194 -14.14 8.22 -11.29
C ILE A 194 -14.52 6.78 -10.93
N LYS A 195 -13.68 6.08 -10.18
CA LYS A 195 -13.92 4.71 -9.73
C LYS A 195 -15.17 4.63 -8.85
N ALA A 196 -15.29 5.54 -7.88
CA ALA A 196 -16.46 5.61 -7.00
C ALA A 196 -17.77 5.88 -7.78
N ALA A 197 -17.74 6.77 -8.78
CA ALA A 197 -18.90 7.02 -9.64
C ALA A 197 -19.30 5.77 -10.44
N LYS A 198 -18.33 5.11 -11.10
CA LYS A 198 -18.57 3.86 -11.85
C LYS A 198 -19.11 2.74 -10.95
N ASP A 199 -18.58 2.61 -9.74
CA ASP A 199 -19.02 1.57 -8.79
C ASP A 199 -20.46 1.84 -8.30
N ARG A 200 -20.83 3.11 -8.08
CA ARG A 200 -22.22 3.51 -7.78
C ARG A 200 -23.17 3.17 -8.93
N GLU A 201 -22.84 3.58 -10.15
CA GLU A 201 -23.65 3.27 -11.34
C GLU A 201 -23.85 1.77 -11.54
N ARG A 202 -22.79 0.97 -11.38
CA ARG A 202 -22.86 -0.50 -11.46
C ARG A 202 -23.78 -1.09 -10.40
N LYS A 203 -23.72 -0.57 -9.17
CA LYS A 203 -24.58 -1.01 -8.07
C LYS A 203 -26.05 -0.69 -8.35
N GLU A 204 -26.34 0.54 -8.78
CA GLU A 204 -27.70 0.97 -9.15
C GLU A 204 -28.27 0.14 -10.31
N ALA A 205 -27.46 -0.13 -11.34
CA ALA A 205 -27.85 -0.99 -12.45
C ALA A 205 -28.15 -2.43 -12.01
N ARG A 206 -27.33 -3.00 -11.10
CA ARG A 206 -27.54 -4.33 -10.52
C ARG A 206 -28.84 -4.38 -9.72
N ASP A 207 -29.09 -3.37 -8.89
CA ASP A 207 -30.28 -3.31 -8.03
C ASP A 207 -31.56 -3.13 -8.87
N LYS A 208 -31.52 -2.30 -9.93
CA LYS A 208 -32.61 -2.15 -10.90
C LYS A 208 -32.90 -3.46 -11.65
N ARG A 209 -31.87 -4.19 -12.07
CA ARG A 209 -32.02 -5.51 -12.72
C ARG A 209 -32.66 -6.52 -11.77
N LYS A 210 -32.21 -6.58 -10.51
CA LYS A 210 -32.77 -7.46 -9.48
C LYS A 210 -34.25 -7.16 -9.22
N LYS A 211 -34.62 -5.89 -9.10
CA LYS A 211 -36.02 -5.45 -8.92
C LYS A 211 -36.92 -5.87 -10.09
N ARG A 212 -36.44 -5.71 -11.34
CA ARG A 212 -37.18 -6.15 -12.54
C ARG A 212 -37.43 -7.65 -12.54
N LEU A 213 -36.39 -8.45 -12.25
CA LEU A 213 -36.50 -9.91 -12.18
C LEU A 213 -37.51 -10.36 -11.12
N MET A 214 -37.47 -9.76 -9.92
CA MET A 214 -38.41 -10.07 -8.84
C MET A 214 -39.85 -9.73 -9.23
N ASN A 215 -40.08 -8.60 -9.90
CA ASN A 215 -41.42 -8.21 -10.34
C ASN A 215 -41.98 -9.17 -11.40
N THR A 216 -41.16 -9.60 -12.37
CA THR A 216 -41.59 -10.56 -13.39
C THR A 216 -41.94 -11.93 -12.80
N MET A 217 -41.19 -12.41 -11.80
CA MET A 217 -41.50 -13.66 -11.10
C MET A 217 -42.82 -13.56 -10.33
N ALA A 218 -43.10 -12.43 -9.69
CA ALA A 218 -44.33 -12.21 -8.93
C ALA A 218 -45.59 -12.16 -9.80
N THR A 219 -45.50 -11.71 -11.06
CA THR A 219 -46.65 -11.61 -11.98
C THR A 219 -46.95 -12.90 -12.76
N THR A 220 -46.09 -13.92 -12.64
CA THR A 220 -46.22 -15.19 -13.39
C THR A 220 -46.81 -16.32 -12.52
N THR A 221 -47.15 -16.03 -11.25
CA THR A 221 -47.82 -16.95 -10.30
C THR A 221 -49.27 -16.53 -10.13
#